data_AF-A0A256STE5-F1
#
_entry.id   AF-A0A256STE5-F1
#
_cell.length_a   1.000
_cell.length_b   1.000
_cell.length_c   1.000
_cell.angle_alpha   90.00
_cell.angle_beta   90.00
_cell.angle_gamma   90.00
#
_symmetry.space_group_name_H-M   'P 1'
#
loop_
_entity.id
_entity.type
_entity.pdbx_description
1 polymer ?
#
loop_
_entity_poly.entity_id
_entity_poly.type
_entity_poly.pdbx_seq_one_letter_code
_entity_poly.pdbx_strand_id
1 'polypeptide(L)'
;MHLLLMTLPYHELALHQAVKQIDDPLIVGFTLLVLFDIGSGIVKGLRSNHTATRTNSTKGTYGLARNFIITIGVLMFYPYLITIGFDYVAQMMVLYFCYQYLVSIVENLKQMDIQVPWLSPVIDSLAKALNVAKAQPDYNAQDFHPITGTYKGKDKEEEK
;
A
#
# COMPACT_ATOMS: atom_id res chain seq x y z
N MET A 1 -34.77 -2.10 7.46
CA MET A 1 -33.84 -2.00 6.31
C MET A 1 -33.36 -3.37 5.81
N HIS A 2 -32.95 -4.29 6.70
CA HIS A 2 -32.51 -5.66 6.31
C HIS A 2 -33.57 -6.50 5.56
N LEU A 3 -34.86 -6.32 5.84
CA LEU A 3 -35.96 -7.05 5.17
C LEU A 3 -36.23 -6.57 3.73
N LEU A 4 -35.83 -5.35 3.36
CA LEU A 4 -36.14 -4.75 2.05
C LEU A 4 -35.10 -5.11 0.97
N LEU A 5 -33.91 -5.55 1.40
CA LEU A 5 -32.83 -5.97 0.49
C LEU A 5 -32.98 -7.42 0.01
N MET A 6 -33.75 -8.26 0.69
CA MET A 6 -33.98 -9.66 0.30
C MET A 6 -34.82 -9.84 -0.97
N THR A 7 -35.46 -8.77 -1.47
CA THR A 7 -36.33 -8.82 -2.66
C THR A 7 -35.72 -8.15 -3.90
N LEU A 8 -34.53 -7.55 -3.80
CA LEU A 8 -33.89 -6.87 -4.92
C LEU A 8 -33.11 -7.86 -5.81
N PRO A 9 -33.11 -7.67 -7.14
CA PRO A 9 -32.19 -8.40 -8.01
C PRO A 9 -30.73 -8.19 -7.59
N TYR A 10 -29.89 -9.21 -7.74
CA TYR A 10 -28.49 -9.17 -7.29
C TYR A 10 -27.70 -7.98 -7.83
N HIS A 11 -27.94 -7.56 -9.08
CA HIS A 11 -27.25 -6.42 -9.68
C HIS A 11 -27.58 -5.09 -9.00
N GLU A 12 -28.82 -4.90 -8.52
CA GLU A 12 -29.22 -3.71 -7.75
C GLU A 12 -28.53 -3.69 -6.39
N LEU A 13 -28.42 -4.86 -5.73
CA LEU A 13 -27.69 -4.99 -4.48
C LEU A 13 -26.20 -4.67 -4.67
N ALA A 14 -25.58 -5.20 -5.73
CA ALA A 14 -24.19 -4.94 -6.06
C ALA A 14 -23.92 -3.45 -6.34
N LEU A 15 -24.79 -2.80 -7.13
CA LEU A 15 -24.70 -1.36 -7.38
C LEU A 15 -24.89 -0.54 -6.10
N HIS A 16 -25.82 -0.94 -5.25
CA HIS A 16 -26.05 -0.28 -3.97
C HIS A 16 -24.80 -0.34 -3.08
N GLN A 17 -24.14 -1.50 -2.96
CA GLN A 17 -22.90 -1.61 -2.20
C GLN A 17 -21.75 -0.83 -2.86
N ALA A 18 -21.68 -0.80 -4.19
CA ALA A 18 -20.66 -0.06 -4.92
C ALA A 18 -20.77 1.47 -4.72
N VAL A 19 -21.99 2.01 -4.57
CA VAL A 19 -22.19 3.43 -4.24
C VAL A 19 -21.91 3.68 -2.76
N LYS A 20 -22.43 2.81 -1.87
CA LYS A 20 -22.27 2.95 -0.42
C LYS A 20 -20.80 2.98 0.03
N GLN A 21 -19.91 2.30 -0.69
CA GLN A 21 -18.48 2.27 -0.33
C GLN A 21 -17.81 3.66 -0.34
N ILE A 22 -18.35 4.65 -1.08
CA ILE A 22 -17.79 6.01 -1.16
C ILE A 22 -17.84 6.71 0.20
N ASP A 23 -18.86 6.38 1.01
CA ASP A 23 -19.07 6.93 2.35
C ASP A 23 -18.43 6.05 3.44
N ASP A 24 -17.75 4.96 3.08
CA ASP A 24 -17.13 4.04 4.02
C ASP A 24 -15.77 4.60 4.51
N PRO A 25 -15.61 4.88 5.82
CA PRO A 25 -14.36 5.43 6.36
C PRO A 25 -13.12 4.58 6.06
N LEU A 26 -13.28 3.25 5.95
CA LEU A 26 -12.18 2.34 5.65
C LEU A 26 -11.69 2.55 4.21
N ILE A 27 -12.61 2.70 3.26
CA ILE A 27 -12.29 2.95 1.85
C ILE A 27 -11.75 4.37 1.67
N VAL A 28 -12.32 5.37 2.33
CA VAL A 28 -11.78 6.74 2.32
C VAL A 28 -10.35 6.77 2.86
N GLY A 29 -10.11 6.10 4.01
CA GLY A 29 -8.77 5.99 4.58
C GLY A 29 -7.78 5.28 3.66
N PHE A 30 -8.20 4.18 3.04
CA PHE A 30 -7.42 3.48 2.02
C PHE A 30 -7.05 4.40 0.84
N THR A 31 -8.02 5.12 0.27
CA THR A 31 -7.77 6.03 -0.85
C THR A 31 -6.79 7.15 -0.47
N LEU A 32 -6.91 7.71 0.73
CA LEU A 32 -5.94 8.70 1.22
C LEU A 32 -4.53 8.12 1.33
N LEU A 33 -4.38 6.90 1.83
CA LEU A 33 -3.08 6.23 1.90
C LEU A 33 -2.47 6.02 0.50
N VAL A 34 -3.27 5.61 -0.49
CA VAL A 34 -2.81 5.49 -1.88
C VAL A 34 -2.29 6.83 -2.42
N LEU A 35 -3.03 7.92 -2.18
CA LEU A 35 -2.63 9.26 -2.61
C LEU A 35 -1.33 9.71 -1.93
N PHE A 36 -1.19 9.47 -0.64
CA PHE A 36 0.06 9.74 0.10
C PHE A 36 1.23 8.90 -0.41
N ASP A 37 1.02 7.63 -0.75
CA ASP A 37 2.06 6.79 -1.30
C ASP A 37 2.56 7.31 -2.65
N ILE A 38 1.64 7.61 -3.57
CA ILE A 38 1.98 8.20 -4.88
C ILE A 38 2.73 9.53 -4.68
N GLY A 39 2.21 10.41 -3.83
CA GLY A 39 2.83 11.70 -3.54
C GLY A 39 4.23 11.56 -2.94
N SER A 40 4.38 10.70 -1.92
CA SER A 40 5.67 10.44 -1.28
C SER A 40 6.69 9.84 -2.25
N GLY A 41 6.26 8.97 -3.16
CA GLY A 41 7.10 8.40 -4.21
C GLY A 41 7.59 9.44 -5.21
N ILE A 42 6.72 10.38 -5.62
CA ILE A 42 7.07 11.50 -6.50
C ILE A 42 8.08 12.43 -5.82
N VAL A 43 7.80 12.88 -4.59
CA VAL A 43 8.67 13.80 -3.85
C VAL A 43 10.05 13.18 -3.64
N LYS A 44 10.11 11.90 -3.27
CA LYS A 44 11.35 11.14 -3.16
C LYS A 44 12.14 11.12 -4.47
N GLY A 45 11.47 10.84 -5.59
CA GLY A 45 12.09 10.82 -6.90
C GLY A 45 12.65 12.18 -7.34
N LEU A 46 12.04 13.28 -6.90
CA LEU A 46 12.49 14.65 -7.16
C LEU A 46 13.66 15.08 -6.25
N ARG A 47 13.63 14.70 -4.97
CA ARG A 47 14.64 15.09 -3.97
C ARG A 47 15.92 14.26 -4.02
N SER A 48 15.91 13.15 -4.77
CA SER A 48 17.07 12.28 -4.92
C SER A 48 18.23 12.97 -5.66
N ASN A 49 19.31 13.29 -4.93
CA ASN A 49 20.54 13.86 -5.48
C ASN A 49 21.52 12.82 -6.10
N HIS A 50 21.33 11.53 -5.85
CA HIS A 50 22.18 10.46 -6.43
C HIS A 50 21.60 9.95 -7.77
N THR A 51 22.43 9.83 -8.80
CA THR A 51 22.04 9.37 -10.15
C THR A 51 21.37 7.98 -10.14
N ALA A 52 21.78 7.09 -9.22
CA ALA A 52 21.21 5.75 -9.07
C ALA A 52 19.77 5.74 -8.52
N THR A 53 19.35 6.81 -7.85
CA THR A 53 18.03 6.97 -7.21
C THR A 53 17.18 8.05 -7.88
N ARG A 54 17.69 8.71 -8.93
CA ARG A 54 16.89 9.63 -9.76
C ARG A 54 15.73 8.90 -10.40
N THR A 55 14.62 9.62 -10.56
CA THR A 55 13.42 9.11 -11.22
C THR A 55 13.75 8.60 -12.62
N ASN A 56 13.69 7.29 -12.81
CA ASN A 56 13.65 6.66 -14.13
C ASN A 56 12.17 6.52 -14.52
N SER A 57 11.80 6.98 -15.70
CA SER A 57 10.41 6.95 -16.19
C SER A 57 9.81 5.55 -16.12
N THR A 58 10.57 4.49 -16.43
CA THR A 58 10.09 3.10 -16.36
C THR A 58 9.79 2.64 -14.94
N LYS A 59 10.61 3.02 -13.96
CA LYS A 59 10.36 2.69 -12.54
C LYS A 59 9.19 3.50 -11.99
N GLY A 60 9.09 4.77 -12.37
CA GLY A 60 7.99 5.65 -11.97
C GLY A 60 6.64 5.19 -12.52
N THR A 61 6.56 4.86 -13.81
CA THR A 61 5.33 4.35 -14.43
C THR A 61 4.93 2.99 -13.87
N TYR A 62 5.89 2.10 -13.60
CA TYR A 62 5.59 0.82 -12.96
C TYR A 62 4.99 0.97 -11.56
N GLY A 63 5.58 1.85 -10.73
CA GLY A 63 5.05 2.13 -9.39
C GLY A 63 3.64 2.71 -9.44
N LEU A 64 3.39 3.65 -10.36
CA LEU A 64 2.07 4.22 -10.56
C LEU A 64 1.05 3.18 -11.07
N ALA A 65 1.43 2.34 -12.03
CA ALA A 65 0.57 1.28 -12.55
C ALA A 65 0.22 0.25 -11.48
N ARG A 66 1.19 -0.13 -10.63
CA ARG A 66 0.94 -1.01 -9.47
C ARG A 66 -0.12 -0.41 -8.54
N ASN A 67 0.00 0.88 -8.21
CA ASN A 67 -0.96 1.55 -7.34
C ASN A 67 -2.35 1.63 -7.98
N PHE A 68 -2.42 1.90 -9.28
CA PHE A 68 -3.68 1.93 -10.02
C PHE A 68 -4.38 0.57 -10.06
N ILE A 69 -3.64 -0.51 -10.36
CA ILE A 69 -4.19 -1.87 -10.40
C ILE A 69 -4.71 -2.30 -9.03
N ILE A 70 -3.95 -2.07 -7.95
CA ILE A 70 -4.39 -2.40 -6.59
C ILE A 70 -5.64 -1.61 -6.21
N THR A 71 -5.68 -0.31 -6.53
CA THR A 71 -6.83 0.55 -6.22
C THR A 71 -8.09 0.08 -6.94
N ILE A 72 -8.01 -0.22 -8.24
CA ILE A 72 -9.13 -0.77 -9.00
C ILE A 72 -9.58 -2.11 -8.40
N GLY A 73 -8.63 -2.99 -8.07
CA GLY A 73 -8.93 -4.27 -7.44
C GLY A 73 -9.72 -4.09 -6.14
N VAL A 74 -9.25 -3.23 -5.23
CA VAL A 74 -9.93 -2.97 -3.96
C VAL A 74 -11.34 -2.42 -4.18
N LEU A 75 -11.50 -1.38 -5.03
CA LEU A 75 -12.80 -0.75 -5.29
C LEU A 75 -13.81 -1.68 -5.99
N MET A 76 -13.33 -2.72 -6.67
CA MET A 76 -14.16 -3.73 -7.31
C MET A 76 -14.50 -4.87 -6.36
N PHE A 77 -13.52 -5.44 -5.67
CA PHE A 77 -13.71 -6.61 -4.81
C PHE A 77 -14.37 -6.28 -3.47
N TYR A 78 -14.11 -5.10 -2.89
CA TYR A 78 -14.69 -4.71 -1.60
C TYR A 78 -16.23 -4.73 -1.60
N PRO A 79 -16.93 -3.95 -2.44
CA PRO A 79 -18.40 -3.96 -2.45
C PRO A 79 -18.96 -5.30 -2.93
N TYR A 80 -18.24 -6.02 -3.80
CA TYR A 80 -18.64 -7.34 -4.24
C TYR A 80 -18.66 -8.34 -3.08
N LEU A 81 -17.60 -8.42 -2.28
CA LEU A 81 -17.51 -9.31 -1.13
C LEU A 81 -18.57 -8.99 -0.06
N ILE A 82 -18.84 -7.70 0.16
CA ILE A 82 -19.95 -7.26 1.03
C ILE A 82 -21.30 -7.73 0.49
N THR A 83 -21.51 -7.64 -0.83
CA THR A 83 -22.77 -8.07 -1.48
C THR A 83 -23.05 -9.56 -1.27
N ILE A 84 -22.03 -10.41 -1.25
CA ILE A 84 -22.15 -11.86 -1.01
C ILE A 84 -22.01 -12.26 0.47
N GLY A 85 -21.98 -11.30 1.40
CA GLY A 85 -21.97 -11.54 2.85
C GLY A 85 -20.60 -11.88 3.46
N PHE A 86 -19.51 -11.58 2.77
CA PHE A 86 -18.13 -11.80 3.23
C PHE A 86 -17.50 -10.53 3.81
N ASP A 87 -18.24 -9.80 4.63
CA ASP A 87 -17.87 -8.47 5.14
C ASP A 87 -16.52 -8.47 5.86
N TYR A 88 -16.29 -9.46 6.73
CA TYR A 88 -15.03 -9.58 7.46
C TYR A 88 -13.84 -9.77 6.52
N VAL A 89 -14.00 -10.61 5.50
CA VAL A 89 -12.94 -10.86 4.50
C VAL A 89 -12.66 -9.59 3.69
N ALA A 90 -13.72 -8.85 3.31
CA ALA A 90 -13.60 -7.58 2.60
C ALA A 90 -12.81 -6.56 3.43
N GLN A 91 -13.14 -6.40 4.70
CA GLN A 91 -12.45 -5.48 5.61
C GLN A 91 -10.98 -5.86 5.81
N MET A 92 -10.70 -7.15 6.06
CA MET A 92 -9.32 -7.63 6.22
C MET A 92 -8.48 -7.45 4.96
N MET A 93 -9.07 -7.63 3.78
CA MET A 93 -8.41 -7.35 2.51
C MET A 93 -8.02 -5.88 2.39
N VAL A 94 -8.93 -4.95 2.68
CA VAL A 94 -8.63 -3.51 2.63
C VAL A 94 -7.57 -3.14 3.67
N LEU A 95 -7.70 -3.62 4.91
CA LEU A 95 -6.72 -3.38 5.97
C LEU A 95 -5.31 -3.89 5.61
N TYR A 96 -5.23 -5.06 4.96
CA TYR A 96 -3.96 -5.58 4.45
C TYR A 96 -3.34 -4.62 3.43
N PHE A 97 -4.10 -4.11 2.47
CA PHE A 97 -3.57 -3.14 1.52
C PHE A 97 -3.24 -1.79 2.17
N CYS A 98 -4.04 -1.32 3.14
CA CYS A 98 -3.70 -0.15 3.96
C CYS A 98 -2.33 -0.31 4.64
N TYR A 99 -2.09 -1.47 5.26
CA TYR A 99 -0.80 -1.79 5.86
C TYR A 99 0.34 -1.73 4.82
N GLN A 100 0.16 -2.33 3.65
CA GLN A 100 1.18 -2.28 2.58
C GLN A 100 1.47 -0.85 2.11
N TYR A 101 0.45 0.01 2.02
CA TYR A 101 0.64 1.41 1.69
C TYR A 101 1.34 2.19 2.81
N LEU A 102 1.03 1.93 4.07
CA LEU A 102 1.76 2.51 5.21
C LEU A 102 3.25 2.16 5.18
N VAL A 103 3.58 0.89 4.95
CA VAL A 103 4.97 0.44 4.78
C VAL A 103 5.65 1.22 3.65
N SER A 104 5.03 1.28 2.47
CA SER A 104 5.59 1.97 1.29
C SER A 104 5.82 3.48 1.51
N ILE A 105 4.87 4.17 2.16
CA ILE A 105 5.01 5.58 2.53
C ILE A 105 6.21 5.77 3.46
N VAL A 106 6.31 4.96 4.51
CA VAL A 106 7.40 5.06 5.49
C VAL A 106 8.76 4.76 4.85
N GLU A 107 8.84 3.79 3.94
CA GLU A 107 10.05 3.55 3.13
C GLU A 107 10.43 4.77 2.30
N ASN A 108 9.46 5.41 1.64
CA ASN A 108 9.72 6.61 0.85
C ASN A 108 10.19 7.77 1.74
N LEU A 109 9.57 7.97 2.89
CA LEU A 109 9.93 8.99 3.88
C LEU A 109 11.34 8.78 4.44
N LYS A 110 11.70 7.55 4.82
CA LYS A 110 13.04 7.21 5.32
C LYS A 110 14.13 7.47 4.28
N GLN A 111 13.90 7.09 3.03
CA GLN A 111 14.88 7.27 1.96
C GLN A 111 15.08 8.72 1.55
N MET A 112 14.15 9.62 1.91
CA MET A 112 14.30 11.06 1.68
C MET A 112 15.24 11.75 2.69
N ASP A 113 15.73 11.03 3.70
CA ASP A 113 16.56 11.57 4.79
C ASP A 113 16.01 12.90 5.33
N ILE A 114 14.77 12.86 5.83
CA ILE A 114 14.09 14.07 6.30
C ILE A 114 14.71 14.54 7.63
N GLN A 115 15.61 15.52 7.56
CA GLN A 115 16.27 16.16 8.71
C GLN A 115 15.36 17.17 9.43
N VAL A 116 14.08 16.85 9.64
CA VAL A 116 13.12 17.70 10.36
C VAL A 116 12.98 17.17 11.80
N PRO A 117 13.40 17.93 12.83
CA PRO A 117 13.54 17.43 14.20
C PRO A 117 12.28 16.84 14.83
N TRP A 118 11.10 17.34 14.47
CA TRP A 118 9.83 16.85 15.01
C TRP A 118 9.25 15.66 14.21
N LEU A 119 9.62 15.53 12.93
CA LEU A 119 9.04 14.54 12.03
C LEU A 119 9.89 13.27 11.94
N SER A 120 11.22 13.39 12.02
CA SER A 120 12.14 12.26 12.00
C SER A 120 11.83 11.22 13.10
N PRO A 121 11.60 11.59 14.38
CA PRO A 121 11.25 10.61 15.42
C PRO A 121 9.94 9.86 15.15
N VAL A 122 8.98 10.51 14.49
CA VAL A 122 7.68 9.90 14.13
C VAL A 122 7.89 8.86 13.03
N ILE A 123 8.64 9.21 11.97
CA ILE A 123 8.97 8.29 10.88
C ILE A 123 9.72 7.07 11.42
N ASP A 124 10.65 7.27 12.35
CA ASP A 124 11.46 6.20 12.96
C ASP A 124 10.60 5.26 13.81
N SER A 125 9.68 5.82 14.58
CA SER A 125 8.73 5.04 15.39
C SER A 125 7.80 4.21 14.51
N LEU A 126 7.30 4.79 13.41
CA LEU A 126 6.46 4.09 12.44
C LEU A 126 7.24 2.99 11.69
N ALA A 127 8.48 3.26 11.28
CA ALA A 127 9.33 2.28 10.62
C ALA A 127 9.59 1.05 11.50
N LYS A 128 9.80 1.28 12.81
CA LYS A 128 9.94 0.21 13.80
C LYS A 128 8.63 -0.55 14.01
N ALA A 129 7.51 0.17 14.17
CA ALA A 129 6.20 -0.45 14.41
C ALA A 129 5.72 -1.30 13.23
N LEU A 130 6.02 -0.87 12.00
CA LEU A 130 5.66 -1.55 10.76
C LEU A 130 6.72 -2.57 10.29
N ASN A 131 7.79 -2.76 11.06
CA ASN A 131 8.91 -3.64 10.74
C ASN A 131 9.42 -3.48 9.29
N VAL A 132 9.67 -2.22 8.89
CA VAL A 132 9.98 -1.86 7.50
C VAL A 132 11.36 -2.40 7.11
N ALA A 133 11.40 -3.28 6.10
CA ALA A 133 12.61 -3.95 5.66
C ALA A 133 13.68 -2.95 5.17
N LYS A 134 13.30 -1.97 4.33
CA LYS A 134 14.26 -0.97 3.79
C LYS A 134 14.81 0.02 4.80
N ALA A 135 14.32 -0.02 6.04
CA ALA A 135 14.78 0.83 7.14
C ALA A 135 15.80 0.14 8.05
N GLN A 136 16.01 -1.18 7.89
CA GLN A 136 16.96 -1.94 8.70
C GLN A 136 18.40 -1.74 8.19
N PRO A 137 19.41 -1.73 9.07
CA PRO A 137 20.81 -1.47 8.69
C PRO A 137 21.43 -2.59 7.84
N ASP A 138 20.85 -3.78 7.86
CA ASP A 138 21.26 -4.97 7.09
C ASP A 138 20.55 -5.09 5.73
N TYR A 139 19.71 -4.12 5.35
CA TYR A 139 19.01 -4.16 4.06
C TYR A 139 19.95 -3.96 2.87
N ASN A 140 20.01 -4.96 1.98
CA ASN A 140 20.64 -4.86 0.68
C ASN A 140 19.61 -5.09 -0.44
N ALA A 141 19.41 -4.08 -1.30
CA ALA A 141 18.44 -4.15 -2.39
C ALA A 141 18.73 -5.27 -3.41
N GLN A 142 19.96 -5.78 -3.47
CA GLN A 142 20.36 -6.88 -4.37
C GLN A 142 19.85 -8.24 -3.92
N ASP A 143 19.52 -8.38 -2.62
CA ASP A 143 19.05 -9.63 -2.03
C ASP A 143 17.54 -9.84 -2.25
N PHE A 144 16.87 -8.98 -3.01
CA PHE A 144 15.44 -9.07 -3.26
C PHE A 144 15.15 -9.07 -4.75
N HIS A 145 14.15 -9.86 -5.18
CA HIS A 145 13.71 -9.87 -6.55
C HIS A 145 13.12 -8.49 -6.93
N PRO A 146 13.57 -7.85 -8.02
CA PRO A 146 13.21 -6.46 -8.34
C PRO A 146 11.71 -6.25 -8.64
N ILE A 147 11.01 -7.30 -9.07
CA ILE A 147 9.58 -7.29 -9.39
C ILE A 147 8.70 -7.75 -8.22
N THR A 148 8.99 -8.92 -7.63
CA THR A 148 8.15 -9.55 -6.61
C THR A 148 8.49 -9.12 -5.19
N GLY A 149 9.66 -8.49 -4.96
CA GLY A 149 10.12 -8.12 -3.62
C GLY A 149 10.44 -9.31 -2.71
N THR A 150 10.43 -10.53 -3.26
CA THR A 150 10.78 -11.75 -2.51
C THR A 150 12.27 -11.78 -2.23
N TYR A 151 12.65 -12.08 -0.99
CA TYR A 151 14.05 -12.31 -0.63
C TYR A 151 14.64 -13.45 -1.48
N LYS A 152 15.74 -13.16 -2.14
CA LYS A 152 16.55 -14.05 -2.98
C LYS A 152 17.78 -14.57 -2.26
N GLY A 153 17.95 -14.26 -0.97
CA GLY A 153 19.20 -14.54 -0.29
C GLY A 153 19.62 -15.98 -0.50
N LYS A 154 20.90 -16.13 -0.85
CA LYS A 154 21.59 -17.40 -0.71
C LYS A 154 21.30 -17.91 0.69
N ASP A 155 20.95 -19.19 0.79
CA ASP A 155 21.14 -19.95 2.01
C ASP A 155 22.55 -19.60 2.50
N LYS A 156 22.65 -18.81 3.58
CA LYS A 156 23.91 -18.74 4.30
C LYS A 156 24.03 -20.11 4.95
N GLU A 157 24.62 -21.01 4.18
CA GLU A 157 25.15 -22.27 4.65
C GLU A 157 25.80 -22.06 6.02
N GLU A 158 25.41 -22.95 6.92
CA GLU A 158 26.25 -23.50 7.96
C GLU A 158 27.75 -23.30 7.67
N GLU A 159 28.34 -22.22 8.21
CA GLU A 159 29.78 -22.15 8.41
C GLU A 159 30.08 -21.89 9.88
N LYS A 160 30.09 -23.03 10.60
CA LYS A 160 30.80 -23.38 11.85
C LYS A 160 30.32 -22.78 13.18
#